data_AF-A0A5K0XY08-F1
#
_entry.id   AF-A0A5K0XY08-F1
#
_cell.length_a   1.000
_cell.length_b   1.000
_cell.length_c   1.000
_cell.angle_alpha   90.00
_cell.angle_beta   90.00
_cell.angle_gamma   90.00
#
_symmetry.space_group_name_H-M   'P 1'
#
loop_
_entity.id
_entity.type
_entity.pdbx_description
1 polymer ?
#
loop_
_entity_poly.entity_id
_entity_poly.type
_entity_poly.pdbx_seq_one_letter_code
_entity_poly.pdbx_strand_id
1 'polypeptide(L)'
;MNTTIAWQILLMLALLSEAAADATVGDFFAECPIAHCREGGPEIRYPFRKVNQQSICGVPGFEIRRTADNRTVINLPYEGNFYV
;
A
#
# COMPACT_ATOMS: atom_id res chain seq x y z
N MET A 1 41.15 -21.79 -9.40
CA MET A 1 40.12 -20.78 -9.70
C MET A 1 40.82 -19.49 -10.10
N ASN A 2 40.52 -18.98 -11.30
CA ASN A 2 41.20 -17.81 -11.85
C ASN A 2 40.73 -16.55 -11.10
N THR A 3 41.65 -15.68 -10.68
CA THR A 3 41.32 -14.49 -9.86
C THR A 3 40.31 -13.58 -10.57
N THR A 4 40.37 -13.50 -11.90
CA THR A 4 39.40 -12.78 -12.74
C THR A 4 37.96 -13.30 -12.57
N ILE A 5 37.78 -14.62 -12.43
CA ILE A 5 36.46 -15.23 -12.25
C ILE A 5 35.92 -14.89 -10.86
N ALA A 6 36.78 -14.86 -9.83
CA ALA A 6 36.38 -14.46 -8.48
C ALA A 6 35.91 -13.00 -8.45
N TRP A 7 36.62 -12.10 -9.14
CA TRP A 7 36.21 -10.70 -9.27
C TRP A 7 34.91 -10.51 -10.05
N GLN A 8 34.71 -11.28 -11.13
CA GLN A 8 33.46 -11.26 -11.88
C GLN A 8 32.27 -11.77 -11.05
N ILE A 9 32.45 -12.82 -10.26
CA ILE A 9 31.42 -13.33 -9.35
C ILE A 9 31.11 -12.27 -8.27
N LEU A 10 32.12 -11.61 -7.72
CA LEU A 10 31.93 -10.55 -6.72
C LEU A 10 31.14 -9.36 -7.29
N LEU A 11 31.45 -8.94 -8.52
CA LEU A 11 30.72 -7.89 -9.23
C LEU A 11 29.26 -8.29 -9.49
N MET A 12 29.02 -9.52 -9.93
CA MET A 12 27.67 -10.04 -10.14
C MET A 12 26.87 -10.07 -8.84
N LEU A 13 27.47 -10.53 -7.73
CA LEU A 13 26.82 -10.57 -6.41
C LEU A 13 26.46 -9.16 -5.89
N ALA A 14 27.32 -8.17 -6.13
CA ALA A 14 27.05 -6.78 -5.77
C ALA A 14 25.86 -6.20 -6.57
N LEU A 15 25.80 -6.45 -7.89
CA LEU A 15 24.69 -6.02 -8.75
C LEU A 15 23.35 -6.66 -8.38
N LEU A 16 23.35 -7.93 -7.92
CA LEU A 16 22.13 -8.58 -7.41
C LEU A 16 21.60 -7.94 -6.12
N SER A 17 22.47 -7.35 -5.29
CA SER A 17 22.06 -6.72 -4.02
C SER A 17 21.25 -5.43 -4.23
N GLU A 18 21.57 -4.65 -5.27
CA GLU A 18 20.91 -3.36 -5.54
C GLU A 18 19.49 -3.55 -6.09
N ALA A 19 19.25 -4.61 -6.87
CA ALA A 19 17.92 -4.90 -7.43
C ALA A 19 16.90 -5.41 -6.38
N ALA A 20 17.36 -6.07 -5.31
CA ALA A 20 16.47 -6.62 -4.28
C ALA A 20 15.94 -5.56 -3.31
N ALA A 21 16.66 -4.45 -3.11
CA ALA A 21 16.24 -3.39 -2.19
C ALA A 21 15.00 -2.62 -2.71
N ASP A 22 14.89 -2.45 -4.04
CA ASP A 22 13.78 -1.75 -4.70
C ASP A 22 12.47 -2.57 -4.70
N ALA A 23 12.60 -3.91 -4.77
CA ALA A 23 11.45 -4.82 -4.77
C ALA A 23 10.65 -4.81 -3.45
N THR A 24 11.30 -4.52 -2.31
CA THR A 24 10.62 -4.53 -1.00
C THR A 24 9.71 -3.32 -0.77
N VAL A 25 10.06 -2.16 -1.36
CA VAL A 25 9.21 -0.96 -1.31
C VAL A 25 8.02 -1.11 -2.26
N GLY A 26 8.26 -1.67 -3.44
CA GLY A 26 7.19 -1.99 -4.41
C GLY A 26 6.16 -2.99 -3.85
N ASP A 27 6.59 -3.97 -3.06
CA ASP A 27 5.72 -4.99 -2.47
C ASP A 27 4.78 -4.40 -1.39
N PHE A 28 5.24 -3.39 -0.64
CA PHE A 28 4.40 -2.71 0.35
C PHE A 28 3.21 -1.97 -0.29
N PHE A 29 3.42 -1.37 -1.47
CA PHE A 29 2.35 -0.77 -2.27
C PHE A 29 1.51 -1.80 -3.02
N ALA A 30 2.03 -3.01 -3.24
CA ALA A 30 1.26 -4.13 -3.77
C ALA A 30 0.26 -4.66 -2.73
N GLU A 31 0.66 -4.70 -1.46
CA GLU A 31 -0.20 -5.13 -0.35
C GLU A 31 -1.37 -4.16 -0.11
N CYS A 32 -1.08 -2.86 -0.24
CA CYS A 32 -2.04 -1.77 -0.05
C CYS A 32 -2.17 -0.91 -1.30
N PRO A 33 -2.97 -1.36 -2.30
CA PRO A 33 -3.18 -0.60 -3.51
C PRO A 33 -3.88 0.72 -3.21
N ILE A 34 -3.54 1.75 -3.98
CA ILE A 34 -4.16 3.07 -3.93
C ILE A 34 -5.68 2.92 -4.05
N ALA A 35 -6.41 3.47 -3.10
CA ALA A 35 -7.87 3.39 -3.07
C ALA A 35 -8.52 4.76 -3.09
N HIS A 36 -9.63 4.85 -3.82
CA HIS A 36 -10.48 6.03 -3.86
C HIS A 36 -11.93 5.63 -3.55
N CYS A 37 -12.70 6.56 -2.98
CA CYS A 37 -14.13 6.36 -2.77
C CYS A 37 -14.92 6.43 -4.07
N ARG A 38 -14.49 7.29 -4.99
CA ARG A 38 -14.99 7.41 -6.36
C ARG A 38 -13.84 7.58 -7.34
N GLU A 39 -14.09 7.26 -8.60
CA GLU A 39 -13.14 7.53 -9.68
C GLU A 39 -12.84 9.05 -9.74
N GLY A 40 -11.55 9.40 -9.81
CA GLY A 40 -11.08 10.79 -9.71
C GLY A 40 -11.31 11.46 -8.34
N GLY A 41 -11.73 10.72 -7.32
CA GLY A 41 -11.85 11.22 -5.95
C GLY A 41 -10.49 11.33 -5.24
N PRO A 42 -10.46 11.88 -4.02
CA PRO A 42 -9.24 11.90 -3.22
C PRO A 42 -8.79 10.46 -2.91
N GLU A 43 -7.48 10.30 -2.84
CA GLU A 43 -6.86 9.08 -2.35
C GLU A 43 -7.18 8.89 -0.86
N ILE A 44 -7.54 7.67 -0.50
CA ILE A 44 -7.73 7.24 0.89
C ILE A 44 -6.35 6.99 1.48
N ARG A 45 -6.06 7.64 2.61
CA ARG A 45 -4.76 7.56 3.31
C ARG A 45 -4.95 7.11 4.75
N TYR A 46 -3.88 6.56 5.33
CA TYR A 46 -3.82 6.22 6.75
C TYR A 46 -4.30 7.41 7.63
N PRO A 47 -5.11 7.19 8.69
CA PRO A 47 -5.49 5.90 9.28
C PRO A 47 -6.66 5.19 8.56
N PHE A 48 -7.23 5.80 7.54
CA PHE A 48 -8.43 5.29 6.89
C PHE A 48 -8.12 4.18 5.89
N ARG A 49 -9.06 3.24 5.75
CA ARG A 49 -9.06 2.24 4.67
C ARG A 49 -10.44 2.09 4.07
N LYS A 50 -10.52 1.65 2.82
CA LYS A 50 -11.80 1.22 2.23
C LYS A 50 -12.24 -0.07 2.90
N VAL A 51 -13.55 -0.25 3.10
CA VAL A 51 -14.08 -1.45 3.80
C VAL A 51 -13.67 -2.78 3.15
N ASN A 52 -13.42 -2.78 1.84
CA ASN A 52 -12.99 -3.96 1.06
C ASN A 52 -11.46 -4.05 0.87
N GLN A 53 -10.67 -3.13 1.43
CA GLN A 53 -9.21 -3.27 1.45
C GLN A 53 -8.77 -4.16 2.61
N GLN A 54 -7.57 -4.72 2.48
CA GLN A 54 -6.93 -5.49 3.54
C GLN A 54 -6.86 -4.70 4.85
N SER A 55 -6.94 -5.40 5.98
CA SER A 55 -6.91 -4.77 7.29
C SER A 55 -5.60 -4.06 7.59
N ILE A 56 -4.49 -4.49 6.98
CA ILE A 56 -3.16 -3.87 7.15
C ILE A 56 -3.09 -2.45 6.55
N CYS A 57 -4.00 -2.11 5.63
CA CYS A 57 -3.99 -0.83 4.93
C CYS A 57 -4.61 0.34 5.73
N GLY A 58 -5.08 0.09 6.96
CA GLY A 58 -5.58 1.14 7.83
C GLY A 58 -5.87 0.63 9.24
N VAL A 59 -6.43 1.50 10.07
CA VAL A 59 -6.74 1.16 11.46
C VAL A 59 -8.16 0.58 11.53
N PRO A 60 -8.39 -0.52 12.27
CA PRO A 60 -9.75 -1.00 12.53
C PRO A 60 -10.63 0.10 13.13
N GLY A 61 -11.84 0.27 12.59
CA GLY A 61 -12.78 1.32 12.99
C GLY A 61 -12.63 2.64 12.22
N PHE A 62 -11.61 2.77 11.37
CA PHE A 62 -11.44 3.91 10.44
C PHE A 62 -11.79 3.51 9.00
N GLU A 63 -12.92 2.84 8.81
CA GLU A 63 -13.36 2.42 7.49
C GLU A 63 -14.13 3.51 6.74
N ILE A 64 -13.83 3.64 5.46
CA ILE A 64 -14.60 4.44 4.52
C ILE A 64 -15.38 3.50 3.60
N ARG A 65 -16.66 3.81 3.40
CA ARG A 65 -17.54 3.09 2.46
C ARG A 65 -18.30 4.06 1.57
N ARG A 66 -18.76 3.54 0.44
CA ARG A 66 -19.73 4.23 -0.41
C ARG A 66 -21.11 3.67 -0.13
N THR A 67 -22.10 4.54 -0.01
CA THR A 67 -23.51 4.14 0.10
C THR A 67 -24.12 3.87 -1.29
N ALA A 68 -25.32 3.28 -1.31
CA ALA A 68 -26.04 3.01 -2.55
C ALA A 68 -26.39 4.29 -3.35
N ASP A 69 -26.59 5.42 -2.65
CA ASP A 69 -26.80 6.76 -3.21
C ASP A 69 -25.49 7.50 -3.53
N ASN A 70 -24.37 6.77 -3.63
CA ASN A 70 -23.06 7.29 -4.07
C ASN A 70 -22.44 8.36 -3.15
N ARG A 71 -22.88 8.43 -1.88
CA ARG A 71 -22.26 9.28 -0.86
C ARG A 71 -21.09 8.56 -0.20
N THR A 72 -20.10 9.32 0.27
CA THR A 72 -18.98 8.77 1.01
C THR A 72 -19.32 8.79 2.49
N VAL A 73 -19.12 7.66 3.17
CA VAL A 73 -19.33 7.56 4.61
C VAL A 73 -18.04 7.17 5.29
N ILE A 74 -17.61 8.01 6.22
CA ILE A 74 -16.43 7.81 7.05
C ILE A 74 -16.89 7.31 8.42
N ASN A 75 -16.41 6.15 8.84
CA ASN A 75 -16.60 5.66 10.19
C ASN A 75 -15.46 6.18 11.08
N LEU A 76 -15.82 6.75 12.23
CA LEU A 76 -14.90 7.05 13.32
C LEU A 76 -15.38 6.31 14.57
N PRO A 77 -14.48 5.58 15.26
CA PRO A 77 -14.88 4.61 16.28
C PRO A 77 -15.60 5.22 17.48
N TYR A 78 -15.33 6.49 17.81
CA TYR A 78 -15.91 7.19 18.95
C TYR A 78 -16.95 8.25 18.58
N GLU A 79 -17.00 8.63 17.31
CA GLU A 79 -17.81 9.76 16.82
C GLU A 79 -18.96 9.31 15.91
N GLY A 80 -18.90 8.09 15.38
CA GLY A 80 -19.93 7.52 14.52
C GLY A 80 -19.66 7.70 13.03
N ASN A 81 -20.74 7.81 12.24
CA ASN A 81 -20.66 7.88 10.77
C ASN A 81 -20.82 9.33 10.29
N PHE A 82 -19.88 9.79 9.46
CA PHE A 82 -19.91 11.09 8.81
C PHE A 82 -20.15 10.94 7.32
N TYR A 83 -20.98 11.81 6.76
CA TYR A 83 -21.33 11.82 5.33
C TYR A 83 -20.64 13.00 4.66
N VAL A 84 -19.87 12.72 3.59
CA VAL A 84 -19.11 13.72 2.82
C VAL A 84 -19.39 13.62 1.32
#